data_AF-X0T6J0-F1
#
_entry.id   AF-X0T6J0-F1
#
_cell.length_a   1.000
_cell.length_b   1.000
_cell.length_c   1.000
_cell.angle_alpha   90.00
_cell.angle_beta   90.00
_cell.angle_gamma   90.00
#
_symmetry.space_group_name_H-M   'P 1'
#
loop_
_entity.id
_entity.type
_entity.pdbx_description
1 polymer ?
#
loop_
_entity_poly.entity_id
_entity_poly.type
_entity_poly.pdbx_seq_one_letter_code
_entity_poly.pdbx_strand_id
1 'polypeptide(L)' 'MKTIWKYEIDLPVSRIAIPKGGRVLTFQMQHKARCIWVQIDTDQELEERTFIIFGTGQPMLGAEDLAYIGSAQE' A
#
# COMPACT_ATOMS: atom_id res chain seq x y z
N MET A 1 17.79 3.77 -9.25
CA MET A 1 18.42 2.77 -8.36
C MET A 1 17.34 1.94 -7.67
N LYS A 2 17.50 0.60 -7.59
CA LYS A 2 16.53 -0.25 -6.88
C LYS A 2 16.72 -0.22 -5.37
N THR A 3 15.66 0.07 -4.63
CA THR A 3 15.69 0.18 -3.16
C THR A 3 14.31 -0.15 -2.57
N ILE A 4 14.24 -0.39 -1.26
CA ILE A 4 13.00 -0.65 -0.53
C ILE A 4 12.62 0.60 0.23
N TRP A 5 11.41 1.08 -0.02
CA TRP A 5 10.81 2.20 0.71
C TRP A 5 9.57 1.72 1.44
N LYS A 6 9.21 2.43 2.51
CA LYS A 6 7.96 2.23 3.23
C LYS A 6 7.09 3.48 3.09
N TYR A 7 5.79 3.27 3.00
CA TYR A 7 4.78 4.32 2.95
C TYR A 7 3.76 4.04 4.03
N GLU A 8 3.53 5.04 4.89
CA GLU A 8 2.45 4.97 5.86
C GLU A 8 1.11 5.16 5.14
N ILE A 9 0.13 4.36 5.52
CA ILE A 9 -1.23 4.44 5.00
C ILE A 9 -2.25 4.50 6.14
N ASP A 10 -3.36 5.17 5.88
CA ASP A 10 -4.47 5.32 6.81
C ASP A 10 -5.78 4.80 6.22
N LEU A 11 -6.76 4.59 7.11
CA LEU A 11 -8.11 4.17 6.81
C LEU A 11 -8.93 5.33 6.21
N PRO A 12 -9.96 5.02 5.40
CA PRO A 12 -10.13 3.76 4.67
C PRO A 12 -9.30 3.75 3.38
N VAL A 13 -8.87 4.91 2.89
CA VAL A 13 -8.24 5.09 1.58
C VAL A 13 -6.99 5.95 1.73
N SER A 14 -5.90 5.53 1.08
CA SER A 14 -4.66 6.30 0.96
C SER A 14 -4.25 6.39 -0.51
N ARG A 15 -3.90 7.59 -0.96
CA ARG A 15 -3.30 7.83 -2.29
C ARG A 15 -1.84 8.20 -2.09
N ILE A 16 -0.94 7.39 -2.63
CA ILE A 16 0.50 7.60 -2.48
C ILE A 16 1.19 7.65 -3.83
N ALA A 17 2.12 8.58 -3.97
CA ALA A 17 2.99 8.69 -5.13
C ALA A 17 4.14 7.70 -4.98
N ILE A 18 4.17 6.66 -5.82
CA ILE A 18 5.21 5.63 -5.86
C ILE A 18 5.87 5.70 -7.22
N PRO A 19 7.19 5.52 -7.36
CA PRO A 19 7.80 5.38 -8.68
C PRO A 19 7.16 4.27 -9.52
N LYS A 20 6.95 4.55 -10.80
CA LYS A 20 6.35 3.63 -11.78
C LYS A 20 7.01 2.27 -11.73
N GLY A 21 6.19 1.22 -11.77
CA GLY A 21 6.66 -0.16 -11.68
C GLY A 21 7.09 -0.60 -10.28
N GLY A 22 6.87 0.21 -9.24
CA GLY A 22 7.08 -0.19 -7.85
C GLY A 22 6.31 -1.48 -7.51
N ARG A 23 6.99 -2.44 -6.87
CA ARG A 23 6.40 -3.72 -6.47
C ARG A 23 6.09 -3.70 -4.98
N VAL A 24 4.81 -3.82 -4.64
CA VAL A 24 4.38 -4.00 -3.25
C VAL A 24 4.90 -5.35 -2.75
N LEU A 25 5.56 -5.33 -1.59
CA LEU A 25 6.16 -6.51 -0.96
C LEU A 25 5.24 -7.05 0.15
N THR A 26 4.79 -6.18 1.05
CA THR A 26 3.90 -6.55 2.16
C THR A 26 3.21 -5.32 2.75
N PHE A 27 2.05 -5.55 3.36
CA PHE A 27 1.41 -4.64 4.30
C PHE A 27 1.64 -5.15 5.73
N GLN A 28 2.16 -4.31 6.63
CA GLN A 28 2.47 -4.66 8.02
C GLN A 28 2.31 -3.46 8.97
N MET A 29 2.16 -3.73 10.27
CA MET A 29 2.34 -2.71 11.30
C MET A 29 3.83 -2.46 11.54
N GLN A 30 4.22 -1.21 11.74
CA GLN A 30 5.51 -0.83 12.32
C GLN A 30 5.25 0.15 13.46
N HIS A 31 5.47 -0.32 14.68
CA HIS A 31 4.97 0.36 15.88
C HIS A 31 3.46 0.61 15.75
N LYS A 32 3.02 1.87 15.81
CA LYS A 32 1.60 2.25 15.69
C LYS A 32 1.19 2.66 14.27
N ALA A 33 2.09 2.53 13.30
CA ALA A 33 1.84 2.93 11.91
C ALA A 33 1.58 1.71 11.01
N ARG A 34 0.57 1.84 10.16
CA ARG A 34 0.26 0.89 9.08
C ARG A 34 1.15 1.23 7.89
N CYS A 35 1.99 0.29 7.47
CA CYS A 35 3.02 0.53 6.45
C CYS A 35 2.89 -0.45 5.29
N ILE A 36 2.98 0.07 4.07
CA ILE A 36 3.24 -0.73 2.87
C ILE A 36 4.72 -0.63 2.54
N TRP A 37 5.36 -1.78 2.37
CA TRP A 37 6.74 -1.88 1.90
C TRP A 37 6.75 -2.12 0.40
N VAL A 38 7.53 -1.33 -0.32
CA VAL A 38 7.57 -1.34 -1.78
C VAL A 38 9.01 -1.36 -2.25
N GLN A 39 9.34 -2.30 -3.14
CA GLN A 39 10.57 -2.23 -3.91
C GLN A 39 10.33 -1.27 -5.08
N ILE A 40 11.12 -0.20 -5.16
CA ILE A 40 10.99 0.85 -6.17
C ILE A 40 12.29 1.00 -6.95
N ASP A 41 12.20 1.64 -8.11
CA ASP A 41 13.35 2.22 -8.80
C ASP A 41 13.27 3.74 -8.70
N THR A 42 14.20 4.36 -7.97
CA THR A 42 14.18 5.81 -7.66
C THR A 42 14.28 6.72 -8.87
N ASP A 43 14.72 6.19 -10.02
CA ASP A 43 14.98 6.97 -11.22
C ASP A 43 13.72 7.02 -12.12
N GLN A 44 12.65 6.32 -11.73
CA GLN A 44 11.37 6.33 -12.43
C GLN A 44 10.50 7.49 -11.98
N GLU A 45 9.67 8.01 -12.89
CA GLU A 45 8.63 8.98 -12.57
C GLU A 45 7.64 8.43 -11.56
N LEU A 46 7.03 9.31 -10.77
CA LEU A 46 5.99 8.94 -9.82
C LEU A 46 4.66 8.64 -10.53
N GLU A 47 3.93 7.67 -10.01
CA GLU A 47 2.53 7.42 -10.31
C GLU A 47 1.72 7.40 -9.00
N GLU A 48 0.48 7.88 -9.06
CA GLU A 48 -0.44 7.78 -7.94
C GLU A 48 -1.01 6.36 -7.87
N ARG A 49 -0.91 5.73 -6.69
CA ARG A 49 -1.57 4.45 -6.39
C ARG A 49 -2.52 4.61 -5.22
N THR A 50 -3.71 4.03 -5.36
CA THR A 50 -4.74 4.01 -4.32
C THR A 50 -4.67 2.69 -3.56
N PHE A 51 -4.65 2.78 -2.24
CA PHE A 51 -4.73 1.66 -1.31
C PHE A 51 -5.98 1.80 -0.45
N ILE A 52 -6.69 0.70 -0.26
CA ILE A 52 -7.94 0.65 0.50
C ILE A 52 -7.80 -0.42 1.57
N ILE A 53 -8.16 -0.09 2.80
CA ILE A 53 -8.20 -1.04 3.91
C ILE A 53 -9.65 -1.29 4.28
N PHE A 54 -10.02 -2.57 4.31
CA PHE A 54 -11.31 -3.02 4.80
C PHE A 54 -11.13 -3.68 6.17
N GLY A 55 -11.89 -3.20 7.16
CA GLY A 55 -11.96 -3.81 8.47
C GLY A 55 -12.81 -5.09 8.45
N THR A 56 -12.58 -5.97 9.44
CA THR A 56 -13.39 -7.17 9.62
C THR A 56 -14.87 -6.82 9.73
N GLY A 57 -15.71 -7.44 8.88
CA GLY A 57 -17.15 -7.21 8.84
C GLY A 57 -17.59 -5.99 8.01
N GLN A 58 -16.67 -5.24 7.40
CA GLN A 58 -17.03 -4.14 6.51
C GLN A 58 -17.39 -4.64 5.10
N PRO A 59 -18.45 -4.11 4.46
CA PRO A 59 -18.75 -4.40 3.06
C PRO A 59 -17.65 -3.91 2.10
N MET A 60 -17.28 -4.75 1.15
CA MET A 60 -16.29 -4.44 0.10
C MET A 60 -16.96 -3.94 -1.19
N LEU A 61 -17.74 -2.86 -1.11
CA LEU A 61 -18.47 -2.32 -2.26
C LEU A 61 -17.50 -1.75 -3.31
N GLY A 62 -17.62 -2.21 -4.56
CA GLY A 62 -16.79 -1.73 -5.70
C GLY A 62 -15.32 -2.14 -5.63
N ALA A 63 -15.01 -3.20 -4.88
CA ALA A 63 -13.66 -3.71 -4.68
C ALA A 63 -13.34 -4.97 -5.51
N GLU A 64 -14.18 -5.29 -6.50
CA GLU A 64 -14.13 -6.56 -7.24
C GLU A 64 -12.83 -6.73 -8.03
N ASP A 65 -12.25 -5.62 -8.51
CA ASP A 65 -11.02 -5.61 -9.32
C ASP A 65 -9.76 -5.22 -8.52
N LEU A 66 -9.84 -5.17 -7.19
CA LEU A 66 -8.69 -4.82 -6.36
C LEU A 66 -7.76 -6.02 -6.12
N ALA A 67 -6.46 -5.77 -6.16
CA ALA A 67 -5.46 -6.77 -5.79
C ALA A 67 -5.27 -6.82 -4.27
N TYR A 68 -5.41 -8.01 -3.67
CA TYR A 68 -5.06 -8.23 -2.26
C TYR A 68 -3.54 -8.11 -2.06
N ILE A 69 -3.13 -7.31 -1.07
CA ILE A 69 -1.71 -7.06 -0.75
C ILE A 69 -1.29 -7.57 0.63
N GLY A 70 -2.24 -7.89 1.52
CA GLY A 70 -1.96 -8.34 2.88
C GLY A 70 -3.00 -7.90 3.91
N SER A 71 -2.80 -8.34 5.14
CA SER A 71 -3.54 -7.92 6.33
C SER A 71 -2.54 -7.64 7.44
N ALA A 72 -2.86 -6.68 8.31
CA ALA A 72 -2.04 -6.36 9.47
C ALA A 72 -2.88 -6.49 10.75
N GLN A 73 -2.22 -6.88 11.84
CA GLN A 73 -2.79 -6.96 13.18
C GLN A 73 -1.87 -6.17 14.11
N GLU A 74 -2.44 -5.55 15.15
CA GLU A 74 -1.68 -4.86 16.20
C GLU A 74 -1.19 -5.85 17.26
#